data_AF-A0A7H4MZW8-F1
#
_entry.id   AF-A0A7H4MZW8-F1
#
_cell.length_a   1.000
_cell.length_b   1.000
_cell.length_c   1.000
_cell.angle_alpha   90.00
_cell.angle_beta   90.00
_cell.angle_gamma   90.00
#
_symmetry.space_group_name_H-M   'P 1'
#
loop_
_entity.id
_entity.type
_entity.pdbx_description
1 polymer ?
#
loop_
_entity_poly.entity_id
_entity_poly.type
_entity_poly.pdbx_seq_one_letter_code
_entity_poly.pdbx_strand_id
1 'polypeptide(L)'
;MRAGRATACPREERTCAERLPHALRSGALFFGADDLIITAGATQALRLALRAVCQPGDAVAIEQPAYFGTLLLLEDLGLKALQIPTDPIEGLLLAPLEEAIQRHRPAAVLASPTVQNPLGASMPVARKQALVALLADKGIPLIEDDVYGDSGRWRPASARV
;
A
#
# COMPACT_ATOMS: atom_id res chain seq x y z
N MET A 1 29.36 24.54 16.71
CA MET A 1 28.83 23.44 15.88
C MET A 1 28.60 22.23 16.75
N ARG A 2 27.34 21.92 17.12
CA ARG A 2 26.99 20.72 17.87
C ARG A 2 26.69 19.60 16.88
N ALA A 3 27.52 18.56 16.88
CA ALA A 3 27.20 17.29 16.23
C ALA A 3 26.04 16.63 17.00
N GLY A 4 24.89 16.49 16.33
CA GLY A 4 23.76 15.73 16.86
C GLY A 4 24.12 14.25 16.85
N ARG A 5 24.12 13.62 18.03
CA ARG A 5 24.35 12.19 18.19
C ARG A 5 23.27 11.43 17.44
N ALA A 6 23.66 10.57 16.51
CA ALA A 6 22.82 9.49 16.02
C ALA A 6 22.40 8.65 17.24
N THR A 7 21.13 8.72 17.60
CA THR A 7 20.53 7.80 18.59
C THR A 7 20.65 6.40 18.01
N ALA A 8 21.45 5.56 18.66
CA ALA A 8 21.65 4.18 18.23
C ALA A 8 20.29 3.45 18.22
N CYS A 9 19.89 2.95 17.05
CA CYS A 9 18.74 2.07 16.89
C CYS A 9 18.87 0.85 17.84
N PRO A 10 17.84 0.45 18.60
CA PRO A 10 17.84 -0.73 19.46
C PRO A 10 18.41 -1.99 18.77
N ARG A 11 19.09 -2.86 19.55
CA ARG A 11 19.80 -4.03 19.01
C ARG A 11 18.87 -5.05 18.33
N GLU A 12 17.62 -5.14 18.76
CA GLU A 12 16.58 -6.00 18.19
C GLU A 12 16.08 -5.45 16.84
N GLU A 13 15.90 -4.13 16.73
CA GLU A 13 15.54 -3.45 15.47
C GLU A 13 16.65 -3.56 14.42
N ARG A 14 17.92 -3.47 14.82
CA ARG A 14 19.06 -3.77 13.91
C ARG A 14 19.03 -5.22 13.41
N THR A 15 18.71 -6.16 14.29
CA THR A 15 18.67 -7.59 13.93
C THR A 15 17.53 -7.89 12.96
N CYS A 16 16.37 -7.23 13.11
CA CYS A 16 15.29 -7.29 12.12
C CYS A 16 15.69 -6.60 10.81
N ALA A 17 16.22 -5.37 10.83
CA ALA A 17 16.63 -4.65 9.62
C ALA A 17 17.71 -5.39 8.81
N GLU A 18 18.64 -6.08 9.48
CA GLU A 18 19.70 -6.88 8.85
C GLU A 18 19.19 -8.22 8.30
N ARG A 19 18.16 -8.81 8.92
CA ARG A 19 17.57 -10.10 8.51
C ARG A 19 16.40 -9.97 7.54
N LEU A 20 15.73 -8.82 7.52
CA LEU A 20 14.55 -8.56 6.69
C LEU A 20 14.85 -8.65 5.18
N PRO A 21 16.01 -8.22 4.64
CA PRO A 21 16.37 -8.47 3.25
C PRO A 21 16.49 -9.96 2.90
N HIS A 22 16.78 -10.82 3.89
CA HIS A 22 16.83 -12.27 3.69
C HIS A 22 15.44 -12.91 3.71
N ALA A 23 14.49 -12.34 4.47
CA ALA A 23 13.11 -12.81 4.62
C ALA A 23 12.17 -12.24 3.54
N LEU A 24 12.38 -11.00 3.09
CA LEU A 24 11.68 -10.34 1.97
C LEU A 24 12.14 -10.84 0.58
N ARG A 25 12.65 -12.07 0.48
CA ARG A 25 12.86 -12.74 -0.82
C ARG A 25 11.52 -13.17 -1.45
N SER A 26 10.53 -12.30 -1.42
CA SER A 26 9.32 -12.36 -2.22
C SER A 26 9.59 -11.66 -3.57
N GLY A 27 10.55 -12.18 -4.34
CA GLY A 27 10.92 -11.65 -5.67
C GLY A 27 12.35 -11.14 -5.78
N ALA A 28 12.65 -10.49 -6.92
CA ALA A 28 13.98 -10.04 -7.34
C ALA A 28 14.32 -8.59 -6.91
N LEU A 29 13.72 -8.09 -5.83
CA LEU A 29 13.97 -6.73 -5.33
C LEU A 29 15.08 -6.75 -4.28
N PHE A 30 16.05 -5.86 -4.44
CA PHE A 30 17.13 -5.62 -3.48
C PHE A 30 16.85 -4.30 -2.76
N PHE A 31 16.68 -4.34 -1.44
CA PHE A 31 16.50 -3.15 -0.60
C PHE A 31 17.79 -2.90 0.17
N GLY A 32 18.26 -1.64 0.18
CA GLY A 32 19.29 -1.17 1.09
C GLY A 32 18.74 -0.97 2.50
N ALA A 33 19.63 -0.82 3.48
CA ALA A 33 19.22 -0.53 4.86
C ALA A 33 18.44 0.79 4.97
N ASP A 34 18.75 1.77 4.12
CA ASP A 34 18.09 3.08 4.09
C ASP A 34 16.72 3.06 3.39
N ASP A 35 16.37 1.97 2.70
CA ASP A 35 15.07 1.78 2.03
C ASP A 35 14.02 1.14 2.96
N LEU A 36 14.41 0.75 4.18
CA LEU A 36 13.58 0.00 5.11
C LEU A 36 13.34 0.78 6.41
N ILE A 37 12.08 0.88 6.79
CA ILE A 37 11.66 1.44 8.08
C ILE A 37 10.89 0.35 8.85
N ILE A 38 11.32 0.10 10.09
CA ILE A 38 10.61 -0.79 10.99
C ILE A 38 9.45 -0.04 11.64
N THR A 39 8.27 -0.62 11.60
CA THR A 39 7.07 -0.09 12.25
C THR A 39 6.50 -1.12 13.22
N ALA A 40 5.72 -0.65 14.20
CA ALA A 40 4.91 -1.43 15.11
C ALA A 40 3.62 -1.99 14.43
N GLY A 41 3.74 -2.42 13.16
CA GLY A 41 2.67 -3.00 12.37
C GLY A 41 2.20 -2.15 11.19
N ALA A 42 1.30 -2.75 10.39
CA ALA A 42 0.81 -2.19 9.12
C ALA A 42 0.07 -0.86 9.30
N THR A 43 -0.77 -0.72 10.32
CA THR A 43 -1.48 0.55 10.59
C THR A 43 -0.52 1.71 10.81
N GLN A 44 0.59 1.50 11.55
CA GLN A 44 1.59 2.54 11.74
C GLN A 44 2.33 2.84 10.42
N ALA A 45 2.64 1.82 9.62
CA ALA A 45 3.27 1.99 8.31
C ALA A 45 2.39 2.80 7.35
N LEU A 46 1.12 2.46 7.23
CA LEU A 46 0.15 3.21 6.41
C LEU A 46 0.01 4.66 6.88
N ARG A 47 -0.06 4.89 8.20
CA ARG A 47 -0.11 6.24 8.77
C ARG A 47 1.13 7.05 8.39
N LEU A 48 2.32 6.47 8.50
CA LEU A 48 3.57 7.14 8.14
C LEU A 48 3.65 7.42 6.64
N ALA A 49 3.27 6.46 5.80
CA ALA A 49 3.25 6.60 4.35
C ALA A 49 2.30 7.74 3.92
N LEU A 50 1.05 7.74 4.42
CA LEU A 50 0.07 8.79 4.14
C LEU A 50 0.57 10.17 4.58
N ARG A 51 1.18 10.27 5.77
CA ARG A 51 1.75 11.55 6.25
C ARG A 51 2.95 12.03 5.45
N ALA A 52 3.66 11.13 4.76
CA ALA A 52 4.81 11.49 3.94
C ALA A 52 4.38 12.09 2.59
N VAL A 53 3.22 11.71 2.07
CA VAL A 53 2.77 12.08 0.71
C VAL A 53 1.49 12.91 0.66
N CYS A 54 0.77 13.08 1.78
CA CYS A 54 -0.49 13.81 1.84
C CYS A 54 -0.49 14.91 2.92
N GLN A 55 -1.37 15.89 2.73
CA GLN A 55 -1.72 16.94 3.69
C GLN A 55 -3.20 16.83 4.10
N PRO A 56 -3.59 17.29 5.30
CA PRO A 56 -5.00 17.34 5.67
C PRO A 56 -5.85 18.09 4.63
N GLY A 57 -6.96 17.49 4.22
CA GLY A 57 -7.84 17.98 3.16
C GLY A 57 -7.63 17.33 1.79
N ASP A 58 -6.48 16.66 1.58
CA ASP A 58 -6.19 15.93 0.35
C ASP A 58 -7.12 14.73 0.16
N ALA A 59 -7.34 14.38 -1.11
CA ALA A 59 -8.06 13.17 -1.48
C ALA A 59 -7.09 12.00 -1.69
N VAL A 60 -7.42 10.84 -1.14
CA VAL A 60 -6.72 9.56 -1.36
C VAL A 60 -7.67 8.62 -2.06
N ALA A 61 -7.27 8.12 -3.23
CA ALA A 61 -8.03 7.12 -3.95
C ALA A 61 -7.91 5.75 -3.25
N ILE A 62 -9.06 5.13 -2.98
CA ILE A 62 -9.16 3.84 -2.30
C ILE A 62 -10.20 2.94 -2.99
N GLU A 63 -10.11 1.65 -2.71
CA GLU A 63 -11.06 0.64 -3.22
C GLU A 63 -12.48 0.82 -2.66
N GLN A 64 -13.48 0.37 -3.40
CA GLN A 64 -14.88 0.34 -2.98
C GLN A 64 -15.44 -1.08 -3.13
N PRO A 65 -15.79 -1.77 -2.02
CA PRO A 65 -15.64 -1.36 -0.62
C PRO A 65 -14.19 -1.37 -0.12
N ALA A 66 -13.86 -0.43 0.78
CA ALA A 66 -12.56 -0.38 1.46
C ALA A 66 -12.58 -1.09 2.82
N TYR A 67 -11.42 -1.53 3.28
CA TYR A 67 -11.20 -1.93 4.66
C TYR A 67 -11.56 -0.78 5.61
N PHE A 68 -12.37 -1.06 6.64
CA PHE A 68 -12.83 -0.03 7.58
C PHE A 68 -11.67 0.70 8.29
N GLY A 69 -10.56 0.01 8.56
CA GLY A 69 -9.40 0.62 9.21
C GLY A 69 -8.74 1.68 8.33
N THR A 70 -8.79 1.53 7.00
CA THR A 70 -8.36 2.56 6.06
C THR A 70 -9.25 3.80 6.15
N LEU A 71 -10.57 3.62 6.20
CA LEU A 71 -11.50 4.75 6.32
C LEU A 71 -11.27 5.54 7.62
N LEU A 72 -11.13 4.84 8.75
CA LEU A 72 -10.84 5.47 10.05
C LEU A 72 -9.48 6.18 10.05
N LEU A 73 -8.47 5.60 9.41
CA LEU A 73 -7.15 6.21 9.30
C LEU A 73 -7.16 7.49 8.44
N LEU A 74 -7.90 7.48 7.32
CA LEU A 74 -8.05 8.68 6.50
C LEU A 74 -8.77 9.79 7.27
N GLU A 75 -9.85 9.45 7.98
CA GLU A 75 -10.59 10.40 8.82
C GLU A 75 -9.70 11.01 9.92
N ASP A 76 -8.95 10.18 10.66
CA ASP A 76 -8.02 10.61 11.71
C ASP A 76 -6.92 11.56 11.19
N LEU A 77 -6.49 11.38 9.95
CA LEU A 77 -5.50 12.24 9.28
C LEU A 77 -6.12 13.48 8.61
N GLY A 78 -7.46 13.63 8.64
CA GLY A 78 -8.17 14.69 7.94
C GLY A 78 -8.14 14.56 6.41
N LEU A 79 -7.95 13.34 5.89
CA LEU A 79 -7.93 13.02 4.47
C LEU A 79 -9.31 12.62 3.96
N LYS A 80 -9.56 12.86 2.67
CA LYS A 80 -10.83 12.51 2.01
C LYS A 80 -10.68 11.19 1.26
N ALA A 81 -11.58 10.26 1.51
CA ALA A 81 -11.66 9.01 0.76
C ALA A 81 -12.29 9.25 -0.63
N LEU A 82 -11.51 9.09 -1.69
CA LEU A 82 -12.00 9.03 -3.07
C LEU A 82 -12.21 7.56 -3.44
N GLN A 83 -13.46 7.11 -3.38
CA GLN A 83 -13.80 5.71 -3.61
C GLN A 83 -13.80 5.36 -5.09
N ILE A 84 -13.09 4.29 -5.44
CA ILE A 84 -12.97 3.75 -6.78
C ILE A 84 -13.64 2.38 -6.82
N PRO A 85 -14.54 2.12 -7.78
CA PRO A 85 -15.15 0.81 -7.96
C PRO A 85 -14.13 -0.33 -8.03
N THR A 86 -14.37 -1.38 -7.26
CA THR A 86 -13.54 -2.59 -7.21
C THR A 86 -14.33 -3.79 -7.69
N ASP A 87 -13.73 -4.59 -8.56
CA ASP A 87 -14.28 -5.88 -8.97
C ASP A 87 -14.00 -6.92 -7.86
N PRO A 88 -14.99 -7.73 -7.46
CA PRO A 88 -14.83 -8.71 -6.38
C PRO A 88 -13.83 -9.84 -6.67
N ILE A 89 -13.43 -10.03 -7.94
CA ILE A 89 -12.46 -11.04 -8.36
C ILE A 89 -11.16 -10.35 -8.78
N GLU A 90 -11.28 -9.41 -9.71
CA GLU A 90 -10.18 -8.81 -10.44
C GLU A 90 -9.61 -7.54 -9.78
N GLY A 91 -10.18 -7.11 -8.64
CA GLY A 91 -9.72 -6.00 -7.83
C GLY A 91 -10.00 -4.62 -8.42
N LEU A 92 -9.20 -3.64 -8.02
CA LEU A 92 -9.38 -2.22 -8.35
C LEU A 92 -9.52 -1.97 -9.87
N LEU A 93 -10.57 -1.27 -10.28
CA LEU A 93 -10.84 -0.99 -11.69
C LEU A 93 -10.04 0.22 -12.18
N LEU A 94 -9.18 0.01 -13.18
CA LEU A 94 -8.25 1.04 -13.67
C LEU A 94 -8.92 2.15 -14.49
N ALA A 95 -9.95 1.84 -15.28
CA ALA A 95 -10.64 2.86 -16.07
C ALA A 95 -11.37 3.88 -15.17
N PRO A 96 -12.16 3.47 -14.16
CA PRO A 96 -12.70 4.39 -13.16
C PRO A 96 -11.62 5.13 -12.37
N LEU A 97 -10.50 4.47 -12.04
CA LEU A 97 -9.37 5.12 -11.36
C LEU A 97 -8.78 6.25 -12.21
N GLU A 98 -8.53 6.00 -13.50
CA GLU A 98 -7.98 7.00 -14.42
C GLU A 98 -8.90 8.20 -14.57
N GLU A 99 -10.21 7.95 -14.71
CA GLU A 99 -11.24 8.99 -14.77
C GLU A 99 -11.27 9.83 -13.48
N ALA A 100 -11.18 9.18 -12.32
CA ALA A 100 -11.14 9.84 -11.02
C ALA A 100 -9.85 10.66 -10.83
N ILE A 101 -8.71 10.16 -11.30
CA ILE A 101 -7.43 10.87 -11.28
C ILE A 101 -7.54 12.17 -12.09
N GLN A 102 -8.11 12.11 -13.29
CA GLN A 102 -8.26 13.28 -14.15
C GLN A 102 -9.15 14.37 -13.51
N ARG A 103 -10.21 13.96 -12.82
CA ARG A 103 -11.19 14.88 -12.22
C ARG A 103 -10.77 15.44 -10.87
N HIS A 104 -10.25 14.59 -10.00
CA HIS A 104 -10.08 14.91 -8.58
C HIS A 104 -8.63 15.06 -8.17
N ARG A 105 -7.67 14.61 -9.00
CA ARG A 105 -6.22 14.70 -8.75
C ARG A 105 -5.84 14.27 -7.33
N PRO A 106 -6.12 13.01 -6.95
CA PRO A 106 -5.81 12.52 -5.61
C PRO A 106 -4.30 12.62 -5.34
N ALA A 107 -3.95 12.90 -4.09
CA ALA A 107 -2.56 13.02 -3.65
C ALA A 107 -1.86 11.66 -3.60
N ALA A 108 -2.62 10.56 -3.43
CA ALA A 108 -2.11 9.20 -3.44
C ALA A 108 -3.21 8.19 -3.81
N VAL A 109 -2.80 6.98 -4.18
CA VAL A 109 -3.65 5.79 -4.22
C VAL A 109 -3.22 4.86 -3.09
N LEU A 110 -4.17 4.40 -2.29
CA LEU A 110 -3.96 3.35 -1.28
C LEU A 110 -4.80 2.14 -1.68
N ALA A 111 -4.15 1.02 -1.96
CA ALA A 111 -4.82 -0.20 -2.46
C ALA A 111 -4.27 -1.46 -1.78
N SER A 112 -5.08 -2.52 -1.75
CA SER A 112 -4.68 -3.87 -1.35
C SER A 112 -4.81 -4.83 -2.55
N PRO A 113 -3.86 -4.84 -3.50
CA PRO A 113 -3.97 -5.59 -4.75
C PRO A 113 -3.96 -7.12 -4.59
N THR A 114 -3.56 -7.62 -3.41
CA THR A 114 -3.51 -9.04 -3.04
C THR A 114 -4.45 -9.30 -1.87
N VAL A 115 -5.43 -10.18 -2.06
CA VAL A 115 -6.42 -10.55 -1.03
C VAL A 115 -7.02 -9.30 -0.37
N GLN A 116 -7.61 -8.46 -1.22
CA GLN A 116 -8.23 -7.19 -0.85
C GLN A 116 -9.24 -7.38 0.30
N ASN A 117 -9.21 -6.53 1.32
CA ASN A 117 -10.19 -6.56 2.40
C ASN A 117 -11.27 -5.49 2.14
N PRO A 118 -12.56 -5.84 1.97
CA PRO A 118 -13.21 -7.07 2.44
C PRO A 118 -13.49 -8.15 1.39
N LEU A 119 -13.20 -7.92 0.11
CA LEU A 119 -13.72 -8.78 -0.98
C LEU A 119 -12.94 -10.08 -1.20
N GLY A 120 -11.71 -10.18 -0.69
CA GLY A 120 -10.76 -11.24 -1.00
C GLY A 120 -10.18 -11.16 -2.42
N ALA A 121 -10.50 -10.12 -3.18
CA ALA A 121 -10.08 -9.95 -4.58
C ALA A 121 -8.56 -9.94 -4.72
N SER A 122 -8.03 -10.46 -5.82
CA SER A 122 -6.59 -10.44 -6.08
C SER A 122 -6.34 -10.09 -7.53
N MET A 123 -5.76 -8.91 -7.77
CA MET A 123 -5.51 -8.41 -9.11
C MET A 123 -4.53 -9.33 -9.85
N PRO A 124 -4.82 -9.73 -11.10
CA PRO A 124 -3.83 -10.43 -11.93
C PRO A 124 -2.57 -9.59 -12.10
N VAL A 125 -1.41 -10.25 -12.28
CA VAL A 125 -0.11 -9.59 -12.42
C VAL A 125 -0.13 -8.49 -13.50
N ALA A 126 -0.74 -8.77 -14.66
CA ALA A 126 -0.85 -7.80 -15.74
C ALA A 126 -1.60 -6.53 -15.31
N ARG A 127 -2.63 -6.65 -14.47
CA ARG A 127 -3.39 -5.51 -13.97
C ARG A 127 -2.61 -4.73 -12.89
N LYS A 128 -1.84 -5.41 -12.04
CA LYS A 128 -0.91 -4.74 -11.11
C LYS A 128 0.16 -3.93 -11.86
N GLN A 129 0.72 -4.49 -12.93
CA GLN A 129 1.67 -3.79 -13.79
C GLN A 129 1.03 -2.56 -14.46
N ALA A 130 -0.20 -2.70 -14.96
CA ALA A 130 -0.95 -1.59 -15.55
C ALA A 130 -1.29 -0.49 -14.51
N LEU A 131 -1.61 -0.85 -13.27
CA LEU A 131 -1.81 0.10 -12.17
C LEU A 131 -0.54 0.91 -11.91
N VAL A 132 0.61 0.23 -11.74
CA VAL A 132 1.90 0.90 -11.52
C VAL A 132 2.25 1.82 -12.68
N ALA A 133 2.07 1.37 -13.92
CA ALA A 133 2.33 2.17 -15.11
C ALA A 133 1.45 3.42 -15.18
N LEU A 134 0.14 3.29 -14.90
CA LEU A 134 -0.80 4.41 -14.86
C LEU A 134 -0.38 5.46 -13.83
N LEU A 135 -0.02 5.04 -12.62
CA LEU A 135 0.34 5.96 -11.55
C LEU A 135 1.71 6.59 -11.74
N ALA A 136 2.67 5.85 -12.28
CA ALA A 136 3.98 6.36 -12.65
C ALA A 136 3.88 7.46 -13.73
N ASP A 137 3.06 7.25 -14.77
CA ASP A 137 2.80 8.24 -15.83
C ASP A 137 2.21 9.54 -15.26
N LYS A 138 1.36 9.44 -14.23
CA LYS A 138 0.71 10.59 -13.59
C LYS A 138 1.50 11.18 -12.42
N GLY A 139 2.62 10.57 -12.03
CA GLY A 139 3.40 10.98 -10.86
C GLY A 139 2.63 10.86 -9.54
N ILE A 140 1.69 9.92 -9.44
CA ILE A 140 0.86 9.72 -8.24
C ILE A 140 1.47 8.59 -7.40
N PRO A 141 1.76 8.84 -6.10
CA PRO A 141 2.22 7.80 -5.18
C PRO A 141 1.21 6.65 -5.04
N LEU A 142 1.73 5.42 -5.13
CA LEU A 142 1.00 4.21 -4.76
C LEU A 142 1.47 3.74 -3.38
N ILE A 143 0.53 3.57 -2.45
CA ILE A 143 0.73 2.91 -1.17
C ILE A 143 0.05 1.54 -1.25
N GLU A 144 0.83 0.47 -1.13
CA GLU A 144 0.33 -0.89 -1.16
C GLU A 144 0.15 -1.42 0.29
N ASP A 145 -1.06 -1.86 0.61
CA ASP A 145 -1.35 -2.61 1.84
C ASP A 145 -1.37 -4.11 1.53
N ASP A 146 -0.20 -4.76 1.71
CA ASP A 146 0.05 -6.18 1.40
C ASP A 146 0.09 -7.06 2.66
N VAL A 147 -0.72 -6.75 3.69
CA VAL A 147 -0.79 -7.55 4.94
C VAL A 147 -1.07 -9.04 4.69
N TYR A 148 -1.73 -9.37 3.58
CA TYR A 148 -2.05 -10.74 3.18
C TYR A 148 -1.20 -11.28 2.03
N GLY A 149 -0.08 -10.63 1.68
CA GLY A 149 0.74 -10.98 0.52
C GLY A 149 1.19 -12.44 0.48
N ASP A 150 1.57 -13.00 1.63
CA ASP A 150 1.97 -14.40 1.75
C ASP A 150 0.80 -15.38 1.62
N SER A 151 -0.42 -14.96 2.01
CA SER A 151 -1.64 -15.76 1.89
C SER A 151 -2.13 -15.87 0.44
N GLY A 152 -1.81 -14.90 -0.42
CA GLY A 152 -2.17 -14.94 -1.85
C GLY A 152 -1.52 -16.09 -2.64
N ARG A 153 -0.48 -16.73 -2.09
CA ARG A 153 0.15 -17.93 -2.66
C ARG A 153 -0.64 -19.21 -2.39
N TRP A 154 -1.54 -19.22 -1.40
CA TRP A 154 -2.35 -20.37 -1.05
C TRP A 154 -3.69 -20.33 -1.79
N ARG A 155 -3.75 -20.99 -2.94
CA ARG A 155 -5.02 -21.38 -3.58
C ARG A 155 -5.22 -22.88 -3.40
N PRO A 156 -6.16 -23.34 -2.54
CA PRO A 156 -6.52 -24.74 -2.53
C PRO A 156 -7.12 -25.09 -3.90
N ALA A 157 -6.66 -26.19 -4.50
CA ALA A 157 -7.05 -26.62 -5.84
C ALA A 157 -8.57 -26.83 -6.01
N SER A 158 -9.32 -26.91 -4.91
CA SER A 158 -10.76 -27.15 -4.85
C SER A 158 -11.66 -25.92 -5.03
N ALA A 159 -11.12 -24.70 -5.11
CA ALA A 159 -11.92 -23.48 -5.24
C ALA A 159 -12.16 -23.02 -6.71
N ARG A 160 -12.29 -23.98 -7.64
CA ARG A 160 -12.85 -23.75 -8.98
C ARG A 160 -14.22 -24.44 -9.01
N VAL A 161 -15.28 -23.68 -8.76
CA VAL A 161 -16.66 -24.08 -9.09
C VAL A 161 -17.22 -23.00 -10.01
#